data_AF-A0A7Y5ME72-F1
#
_entry.id   AF-A0A7Y5ME72-F1
#
_cell.length_a   1.000
_cell.length_b   1.000
_cell.length_c   1.000
_cell.angle_alpha   90.00
_cell.angle_beta   90.00
_cell.angle_gamma   90.00
#
_symmetry.space_group_name_H-M   'P 1'
#
loop_
_entity.id
_entity.type
_entity.pdbx_description
1 polymer ?
#
loop_
_entity_poly.entity_id
_entity_poly.type
_entity_poly.pdbx_seq_one_letter_code
_entity_poly.pdbx_strand_id
1 'polypeptide(L)'
;MKTFILFLILAAHAAAQTLPLPPRPSAAPTGSALYPILAPLSRAAREDTIYRQVMRGNIPDFQRSLVKVATVRTINGTSYTLEYYVTPEYLSLGHDTDYVLMPMTPLLAQKLANALGCTLPTPRMVDQIYSASTLRLAPQPIPPDANMTMMPRFYQHNDSVRALRAPRLGTHPCGTLVGGTKKDVVIDKKVYSWLKSSVPKPVVIYGWQYLTGVPIQPTYNGHEETYADYSHGVRLVQRAARINGAEISLLDIVKDPVMSPLISDTALVKPYYGSLTEANRLPAPVPQRTELLQNFPNPFNPATEIGFHLGADSRTTLKVYDSVGREIATLVDEELQAGAYAVRFDREAAALSSGIYFYRLHTPTYSHTQRMVLLR
;
A
#
# COMPACT_ATOMS: atom_id res chain seq x y z
N MET A 1 -22.77 9.14 -56.66
CA MET A 1 -21.79 8.87 -55.57
C MET A 1 -22.52 8.93 -54.25
N LYS A 2 -22.63 7.79 -53.54
CA LYS A 2 -23.33 7.71 -52.24
C LYS A 2 -22.34 8.08 -51.12
N THR A 3 -22.70 9.10 -50.36
CA THR A 3 -21.97 9.60 -49.19
C THR A 3 -22.10 8.58 -48.04
N PHE A 4 -20.99 7.97 -47.62
CA PHE A 4 -20.94 7.18 -46.39
C PHE A 4 -20.54 8.10 -45.24
N ILE A 5 -21.50 8.43 -44.37
CA ILE A 5 -21.23 9.06 -43.07
C ILE A 5 -20.91 7.94 -42.10
N LEU A 6 -19.63 7.81 -41.74
CA LEU A 6 -19.15 6.89 -40.72
C LEU A 6 -19.45 7.50 -39.35
N PHE A 7 -20.47 6.98 -38.66
CA PHE A 7 -20.68 7.29 -37.25
C PHE A 7 -19.60 6.58 -36.42
N LEU A 8 -18.58 7.32 -35.99
CA LEU A 8 -17.71 6.89 -34.91
C LEU A 8 -18.50 6.96 -33.60
N ILE A 9 -19.00 5.81 -33.13
CA ILE A 9 -19.45 5.67 -31.75
C ILE A 9 -18.17 5.63 -30.89
N LEU A 10 -17.77 6.79 -30.35
CA LEU A 10 -16.84 6.83 -29.22
C LEU A 10 -17.57 6.22 -28.04
N ALA A 11 -17.42 4.91 -27.83
CA ALA A 11 -17.70 4.29 -26.56
C ALA A 11 -16.64 4.80 -25.57
N ALA A 12 -16.94 5.93 -24.92
CA ALA A 12 -16.25 6.37 -23.72
C ALA A 12 -16.47 5.28 -22.66
N HIS A 13 -15.59 4.27 -22.66
CA HIS A 13 -15.45 3.38 -21.53
C HIS A 13 -14.99 4.27 -20.38
N ALA A 14 -15.93 4.69 -19.53
CA ALA A 14 -15.60 5.15 -18.21
C ALA A 14 -14.85 3.99 -17.55
N ALA A 15 -13.52 4.01 -17.63
CA ALA A 15 -12.70 3.05 -16.93
C ALA A 15 -13.14 3.11 -15.47
N ALA A 16 -13.68 2.01 -14.95
CA ALA A 16 -13.96 1.91 -13.53
C ALA A 16 -12.69 2.28 -12.79
N GLN A 17 -12.82 3.12 -11.77
CA GLN A 17 -11.68 3.56 -10.99
C GLN A 17 -11.19 2.35 -10.18
N THR A 18 -10.05 1.77 -10.55
CA THR A 18 -9.53 0.53 -9.93
C THR A 18 -8.22 0.74 -9.20
N LEU A 19 -7.96 -0.08 -8.18
CA LEU A 19 -6.62 -0.19 -7.59
C LEU A 19 -5.62 -0.79 -8.60
N PRO A 20 -4.41 -0.22 -8.75
CA PRO A 20 -3.40 -0.71 -9.68
C PRO A 20 -2.67 -1.92 -9.10
N LEU A 21 -3.37 -3.05 -9.01
CA LEU A 21 -2.86 -4.31 -8.50
C LEU A 21 -2.87 -5.38 -9.59
N PRO A 22 -1.88 -6.30 -9.61
CA PRO A 22 -1.96 -7.47 -10.48
C PRO A 22 -3.17 -8.35 -10.11
N PRO A 23 -3.63 -9.21 -11.03
CA PRO A 23 -4.64 -10.23 -10.72
C PRO A 23 -4.21 -11.09 -9.53
N ARG A 24 -5.19 -11.55 -8.75
CA ARG A 24 -4.93 -12.43 -7.62
C ARG A 24 -4.29 -13.75 -8.11
N PRO A 25 -3.13 -14.18 -7.58
CA PRO A 25 -2.55 -15.46 -7.92
C PRO A 25 -3.47 -16.60 -7.47
N SER A 26 -3.67 -17.62 -8.30
CA SER A 26 -4.54 -18.76 -7.96
C SER A 26 -4.09 -19.49 -6.68
N ALA A 27 -2.77 -19.59 -6.47
CA ALA A 27 -2.18 -20.22 -5.29
C ALA A 27 -2.09 -19.30 -4.06
N ALA A 28 -2.53 -18.03 -4.14
CA ALA A 28 -2.46 -17.16 -2.98
C ALA A 28 -3.37 -17.66 -1.85
N PRO A 29 -2.98 -17.53 -0.57
CA PRO A 29 -3.76 -18.02 0.55
C PRO A 29 -5.06 -17.23 0.72
N THR A 30 -6.13 -17.91 1.11
CA THR A 30 -7.40 -17.28 1.51
C THR A 30 -7.27 -16.60 2.88
N GLY A 31 -8.29 -15.87 3.29
CA GLY A 31 -8.33 -15.17 4.59
C GLY A 31 -8.09 -16.12 5.76
N SER A 32 -8.76 -17.27 5.79
CA SER A 32 -8.55 -18.28 6.83
C SER A 32 -7.15 -18.92 6.74
N ALA A 33 -6.64 -19.19 5.54
CA ALA A 33 -5.32 -19.79 5.33
C ALA A 33 -4.15 -18.84 5.69
N LEU A 34 -4.38 -17.52 5.74
CA LEU A 34 -3.40 -16.54 6.19
C LEU A 34 -3.15 -16.59 7.69
N TYR A 35 -4.08 -17.08 8.51
CA TYR A 35 -3.93 -17.10 9.96
C TYR A 35 -2.67 -17.85 10.42
N PRO A 36 -2.45 -19.13 10.07
CA PRO A 36 -1.25 -19.85 10.49
C PRO A 36 0.06 -19.28 9.90
N ILE A 37 -0.03 -18.50 8.81
CA ILE A 37 1.12 -17.82 8.20
C ILE A 37 1.50 -16.57 9.00
N LEU A 38 0.50 -15.79 9.42
CA LEU A 38 0.73 -14.47 10.05
C LEU A 38 0.85 -14.53 11.57
N ALA A 39 0.15 -15.46 12.23
CA ALA A 39 0.10 -15.57 13.68
C ALA A 39 1.45 -15.77 14.37
N PRO A 40 2.40 -16.60 13.87
CA PRO A 40 3.67 -16.82 14.54
C PRO A 40 4.71 -15.72 14.25
N LEU A 41 4.42 -14.79 13.33
CA LEU A 41 5.39 -13.79 12.91
C LEU A 41 5.53 -12.65 13.92
N SER A 42 6.74 -12.09 14.02
CA SER A 42 6.93 -10.79 14.66
C SER A 42 6.12 -9.72 13.93
N ARG A 43 5.79 -8.61 14.60
CA ARG A 43 5.04 -7.51 13.98
C ARG A 43 5.66 -7.04 12.66
N ALA A 44 6.98 -6.86 12.62
CA ALA A 44 7.69 -6.42 11.42
C ALA A 44 7.58 -7.43 10.28
N ALA A 45 7.82 -8.72 10.55
CA ALA A 45 7.70 -9.79 9.56
C ALA A 45 6.25 -9.98 9.07
N ARG A 46 5.28 -9.80 9.97
CA ARG A 46 3.86 -9.81 9.66
C ARG A 46 3.49 -8.69 8.69
N GLU A 47 3.93 -7.45 8.95
CA GLU A 47 3.63 -6.31 8.08
C GLU A 47 4.31 -6.42 6.71
N ASP A 48 5.55 -6.91 6.67
CA ASP A 48 6.22 -7.23 5.41
C ASP A 48 5.43 -8.29 4.60
N THR A 49 4.95 -9.33 5.29
CA THR A 49 4.13 -10.37 4.66
C THR A 49 2.81 -9.80 4.16
N ILE A 50 2.10 -8.98 4.95
CA ILE A 50 0.87 -8.30 4.54
C ILE A 50 1.12 -7.43 3.31
N TYR A 51 2.19 -6.63 3.30
CA TYR A 51 2.57 -5.80 2.16
C TYR A 51 2.74 -6.66 0.89
N ARG A 52 3.52 -7.74 0.97
CA ARG A 52 3.74 -8.65 -0.16
C ARG A 52 2.45 -9.30 -0.66
N GLN A 53 1.57 -9.73 0.23
CA GLN A 53 0.28 -10.31 -0.14
C GLN A 53 -0.56 -9.29 -0.93
N VAL A 54 -0.69 -8.05 -0.42
CA VAL A 54 -1.46 -7.00 -1.10
C VAL A 54 -0.84 -6.66 -2.46
N MET A 55 0.47 -6.41 -2.52
CA MET A 55 1.15 -6.01 -3.76
C MET A 55 1.20 -7.13 -4.82
N ARG A 56 1.14 -8.40 -4.41
CA ARG A 56 0.94 -9.55 -5.32
C ARG A 56 -0.52 -9.73 -5.73
N GLY A 57 -1.44 -8.87 -5.28
CA GLY A 57 -2.85 -8.91 -5.64
C GLY A 57 -3.69 -9.86 -4.79
N ASN A 58 -3.23 -10.35 -3.64
CA ASN A 58 -4.03 -11.18 -2.73
C ASN A 58 -5.00 -10.35 -1.87
N ILE A 59 -5.90 -9.65 -2.56
CA ILE A 59 -7.07 -9.00 -2.00
C ILE A 59 -8.31 -9.52 -2.75
N PRO A 60 -9.51 -9.42 -2.15
CA PRO A 60 -10.74 -9.72 -2.87
C PRO A 60 -10.92 -8.85 -4.12
N ASP A 61 -11.46 -9.43 -5.19
CA ASP A 61 -11.66 -8.75 -6.47
C ASP A 61 -12.69 -7.63 -6.35
N PHE A 62 -13.72 -7.81 -5.51
CA PHE A 62 -14.70 -6.76 -5.24
C PHE A 62 -14.08 -5.50 -4.61
N GLN A 63 -12.92 -5.59 -3.94
CA GLN A 63 -12.24 -4.43 -3.36
C GLN A 63 -11.41 -3.63 -4.37
N ARG A 64 -11.15 -4.20 -5.56
CA ARG A 64 -10.36 -3.54 -6.60
C ARG A 64 -11.11 -2.39 -7.25
N SER A 65 -12.44 -2.51 -7.37
CA SER A 65 -13.32 -1.48 -7.91
C SER A 65 -13.66 -0.46 -6.83
N LEU A 66 -13.19 0.77 -6.99
CA LEU A 66 -13.42 1.84 -6.03
C LEU A 66 -14.83 2.43 -6.17
N VAL A 67 -15.39 2.86 -5.05
CA VAL A 67 -16.71 3.48 -4.99
C VAL A 67 -16.57 4.99 -4.95
N LYS A 68 -17.36 5.67 -5.79
CA LYS A 68 -17.42 7.13 -5.81
C LYS A 68 -18.13 7.67 -4.56
N VAL A 69 -17.51 8.66 -3.92
CA VAL A 69 -18.12 9.51 -2.90
C VAL A 69 -18.20 10.93 -3.49
N ALA A 70 -19.40 11.51 -3.46
CA ALA A 70 -19.65 12.86 -3.95
C ALA A 70 -20.20 13.73 -2.81
N THR A 71 -19.68 14.95 -2.68
CA THR A 71 -20.05 15.88 -1.61
C THR A 71 -20.17 17.29 -2.19
N VAL A 72 -21.05 18.09 -1.61
CA VAL A 72 -21.18 19.52 -1.94
C VAL A 72 -20.89 20.32 -0.68
N ARG A 73 -20.02 21.33 -0.78
CA ARG A 73 -19.72 22.24 0.32
C ARG A 73 -19.54 23.66 -0.18
N THR A 74 -20.18 24.60 0.51
CA THR A 74 -19.96 26.03 0.30
C THR A 74 -18.82 26.51 1.20
N ILE A 75 -17.81 27.15 0.61
CA ILE A 75 -16.67 27.78 1.30
C ILE A 75 -16.58 29.21 0.80
N ASN A 76 -16.63 30.19 1.72
CA ASN A 76 -16.56 31.62 1.39
C ASN A 76 -17.55 32.04 0.28
N GLY A 77 -18.78 31.52 0.32
CA GLY A 77 -19.83 31.80 -0.67
C GLY A 77 -19.72 31.03 -1.99
N THR A 78 -18.63 30.28 -2.24
CA THR A 78 -18.48 29.44 -3.43
C THR A 78 -18.86 28.00 -3.13
N SER A 79 -19.76 27.43 -3.94
CA SER A 79 -20.14 26.01 -3.84
C SER A 79 -19.15 25.14 -4.62
N TYR A 80 -18.65 24.09 -3.98
CA TYR A 80 -17.77 23.11 -4.59
C TYR A 80 -18.42 21.74 -4.56
N THR A 81 -18.47 21.07 -5.71
CA THR A 81 -18.79 19.66 -5.82
C THR A 81 -17.50 18.87 -5.88
N LEU A 82 -17.21 18.10 -4.83
CA LEU A 82 -16.06 17.20 -4.76
C LEU A 82 -16.52 15.76 -5.04
N GLU A 83 -15.82 15.07 -5.95
CA GLU A 83 -15.94 13.64 -6.18
C GLU A 83 -14.60 12.95 -5.96
N TYR A 84 -14.56 11.89 -5.16
CA TYR A 84 -13.37 11.05 -4.98
C TYR A 84 -13.75 9.57 -4.88
N TYR A 85 -12.77 8.68 -4.96
CA TYR A 85 -13.00 7.24 -5.03
C TYR A 85 -12.29 6.51 -3.89
N VAL A 86 -13.01 5.61 -3.21
CA VAL A 86 -12.54 4.89 -2.01
C VAL A 86 -12.78 3.40 -2.13
N THR A 87 -11.98 2.59 -1.44
CA THR A 87 -12.26 1.15 -1.31
C THR A 87 -13.65 0.93 -0.68
N PRO A 88 -14.44 -0.03 -1.19
CA PRO A 88 -15.79 -0.27 -0.70
C PRO A 88 -15.84 -0.68 0.78
N GLU A 89 -14.79 -1.35 1.26
CA GLU A 89 -14.61 -1.74 2.65
C GLU A 89 -13.18 -1.44 3.12
N TYR A 90 -12.89 -1.80 4.37
CA TYR A 90 -11.54 -1.78 4.90
C TYR A 90 -10.68 -2.81 4.18
N LEU A 91 -9.41 -2.48 3.94
CA LEU A 91 -8.47 -3.32 3.23
C LEU A 91 -8.42 -4.73 3.85
N SER A 92 -8.58 -5.73 2.99
CA SER A 92 -8.66 -7.13 3.39
C SER A 92 -7.73 -7.98 2.52
N LEU A 93 -7.37 -9.14 3.04
CA LEU A 93 -6.57 -10.12 2.31
C LEU A 93 -7.36 -11.41 2.14
N GLY A 94 -7.17 -12.07 1.00
CA GLY A 94 -7.78 -13.36 0.71
C GLY A 94 -8.59 -13.37 -0.58
N HIS A 95 -9.62 -14.21 -0.61
CA HIS A 95 -10.52 -14.43 -1.75
C HIS A 95 -11.92 -13.85 -1.44
N ASP A 96 -12.73 -13.58 -2.47
CA ASP A 96 -14.08 -13.01 -2.34
C ASP A 96 -14.99 -13.73 -1.35
N THR A 97 -14.80 -15.03 -1.19
CA THR A 97 -15.59 -15.90 -0.31
C THR A 97 -14.93 -16.20 1.04
N ASP A 98 -13.63 -15.91 1.18
CA ASP A 98 -12.85 -16.14 2.41
C ASP A 98 -11.72 -15.10 2.47
N TYR A 99 -12.02 -14.01 3.17
CA TYR A 99 -11.11 -12.88 3.39
C TYR A 99 -11.11 -12.45 4.85
N VAL A 100 -10.06 -11.73 5.22
CA VAL A 100 -9.88 -11.14 6.55
C VAL A 100 -9.65 -9.64 6.43
N LEU A 101 -10.46 -8.84 7.12
CA LEU A 101 -10.17 -7.41 7.32
C LEU A 101 -8.87 -7.31 8.10
N MET A 102 -7.89 -6.58 7.57
CA MET A 102 -6.52 -6.64 8.11
C MET A 102 -6.12 -5.32 8.76
N PRO A 103 -6.17 -5.23 10.11
CA PRO A 103 -5.52 -4.16 10.83
C PRO A 103 -4.01 -4.11 10.55
N MET A 104 -3.47 -2.92 10.45
CA MET A 104 -2.04 -2.66 10.25
C MET A 104 -1.65 -1.30 10.81
N THR A 105 -0.36 -1.06 10.93
CA THR A 105 0.18 0.22 11.36
C THR A 105 -0.10 1.30 10.31
N PRO A 106 -0.13 2.58 10.70
CA PRO A 106 -0.19 3.67 9.73
C PRO A 106 1.00 3.69 8.77
N LEU A 107 2.17 3.18 9.17
CA LEU A 107 3.35 3.11 8.32
C LEU A 107 3.13 2.14 7.14
N LEU A 108 2.66 0.92 7.43
CA LEU A 108 2.30 -0.03 6.37
C LEU A 108 1.11 0.48 5.54
N ALA A 109 0.08 1.03 6.19
CA ALA A 109 -1.08 1.59 5.49
C ALA A 109 -0.67 2.70 4.51
N GLN A 110 0.21 3.61 4.93
CA GLN A 110 0.74 4.67 4.08
C GLN A 110 1.60 4.11 2.94
N LYS A 111 2.45 3.12 3.22
CA LYS A 111 3.27 2.45 2.20
C LYS A 111 2.40 1.85 1.09
N LEU A 112 1.31 1.17 1.47
CA LEU A 112 0.33 0.62 0.54
C LEU A 112 -0.42 1.71 -0.21
N ALA A 113 -0.88 2.76 0.49
CA ALA A 113 -1.54 3.89 -0.15
C ALA A 113 -0.65 4.53 -1.23
N ASN A 114 0.63 4.76 -0.92
CA ASN A 114 1.59 5.32 -1.89
C ASN A 114 1.79 4.41 -3.11
N ALA A 115 1.98 3.11 -2.88
CA ALA A 115 2.18 2.13 -3.94
C ALA A 115 0.97 2.02 -4.89
N LEU A 116 -0.22 2.34 -4.39
CA LEU A 116 -1.48 2.17 -5.11
C LEU A 116 -2.06 3.49 -5.65
N GLY A 117 -1.30 4.59 -5.61
CA GLY A 117 -1.80 5.90 -6.05
C GLY A 117 -2.92 6.46 -5.17
N CYS A 118 -2.94 6.06 -3.90
CA CYS A 118 -3.93 6.38 -2.89
C CYS A 118 -3.34 7.24 -1.75
N THR A 119 -4.23 7.68 -0.88
CA THR A 119 -3.98 8.32 0.41
C THR A 119 -4.86 7.63 1.47
N LEU A 120 -4.52 7.83 2.74
CA LEU A 120 -5.43 7.52 3.83
C LEU A 120 -6.47 8.65 3.95
N PRO A 121 -7.70 8.37 4.43
CA PRO A 121 -8.72 9.39 4.61
C PRO A 121 -8.34 10.36 5.74
N THR A 122 -8.92 11.55 5.72
CA THR A 122 -8.99 12.42 6.90
C THR A 122 -10.24 12.08 7.75
N PRO A 123 -10.39 12.61 8.98
CA PRO A 123 -11.63 12.48 9.73
C PRO A 123 -12.88 12.92 8.94
N ARG A 124 -12.81 14.06 8.24
CA ARG A 124 -13.90 14.57 7.41
C ARG A 124 -14.25 13.63 6.27
N MET A 125 -13.26 13.02 5.63
CA MET A 125 -13.52 12.02 4.60
C MET A 125 -14.16 10.77 5.17
N VAL A 126 -13.81 10.35 6.40
CA VAL A 126 -14.49 9.23 7.08
C VAL A 126 -15.98 9.55 7.29
N ASP A 127 -16.33 10.75 7.73
CA ASP A 127 -17.74 11.17 7.86
C ASP A 127 -18.48 11.22 6.51
N GLN A 128 -17.81 11.69 5.45
CA GLN A 128 -18.33 11.70 4.08
C GLN A 128 -18.56 10.28 3.56
N ILE A 129 -17.60 9.38 3.76
CA ILE A 129 -17.69 7.95 3.38
C ILE A 129 -18.84 7.28 4.13
N TYR A 130 -18.97 7.51 5.43
CA TYR A 130 -20.05 6.94 6.22
C TYR A 130 -21.43 7.45 5.77
N SER A 131 -21.52 8.75 5.52
CA SER A 131 -22.73 9.37 4.96
C SER A 131 -23.11 8.75 3.61
N ALA A 132 -22.12 8.50 2.74
CA ALA A 132 -22.32 7.88 1.42
C ALA A 132 -22.52 6.35 1.46
N SER A 133 -22.19 5.68 2.57
CA SER A 133 -22.30 4.22 2.69
C SER A 133 -23.76 3.79 2.64
N THR A 134 -24.12 2.97 1.66
CA THR A 134 -25.48 2.41 1.55
C THR A 134 -25.74 1.33 2.58
N LEU A 135 -24.67 0.69 3.09
CA LEU A 135 -24.74 -0.18 4.27
C LEU A 135 -23.94 0.41 5.43
N ARG A 136 -24.61 0.65 6.55
CA ARG A 136 -23.97 1.04 7.82
C ARG A 136 -24.16 -0.10 8.81
N LEU A 137 -23.06 -0.54 9.41
CA LEU A 137 -23.06 -1.63 10.38
C LEU A 137 -22.59 -1.10 11.73
N ALA A 138 -23.27 -1.55 12.79
CA ALA A 138 -22.93 -1.14 14.14
C ALA A 138 -21.51 -1.63 14.53
N PRO A 139 -20.68 -0.79 15.18
CA PRO A 139 -19.39 -1.21 15.73
C PRO A 139 -19.50 -2.44 16.64
N GLN A 140 -18.46 -3.29 16.67
CA GLN A 140 -18.35 -4.47 17.53
C GLN A 140 -17.09 -4.37 18.41
N PRO A 141 -17.03 -3.44 19.38
CA PRO A 141 -15.84 -3.28 20.21
C PRO A 141 -15.61 -4.50 21.09
N ILE A 142 -14.36 -4.93 21.19
CA ILE A 142 -13.90 -5.96 22.12
C ILE A 142 -13.23 -5.26 23.32
N PRO A 143 -13.59 -5.60 24.57
CA PRO A 143 -12.93 -5.05 25.75
C PRO A 143 -11.40 -5.15 25.67
N PRO A 144 -10.66 -4.12 26.13
CA PRO A 144 -9.22 -4.09 25.96
C PRO A 144 -8.50 -5.13 26.82
N ASP A 145 -7.48 -5.78 26.25
CA ASP A 145 -6.57 -6.67 26.95
C ASP A 145 -5.19 -6.77 26.28
N ALA A 146 -4.28 -7.57 26.84
CA ALA A 146 -2.91 -7.71 26.34
C ALA A 146 -2.82 -8.27 24.90
N ASN A 147 -3.87 -8.90 24.39
CA ASN A 147 -3.88 -9.55 23.08
C ASN A 147 -4.43 -8.65 21.97
N MET A 148 -4.74 -7.38 22.25
CA MET A 148 -5.36 -6.45 21.30
C MET A 148 -4.61 -6.28 19.98
N THR A 149 -3.28 -6.43 19.99
CA THR A 149 -2.38 -6.27 18.83
C THR A 149 -2.02 -7.58 18.13
N MET A 150 -2.55 -8.70 18.62
CA MET A 150 -2.22 -10.05 18.18
C MET A 150 -3.23 -10.58 17.15
N MET A 151 -2.77 -11.49 16.27
CA MET A 151 -3.59 -12.08 15.21
C MET A 151 -4.89 -12.74 15.69
N PRO A 152 -4.93 -13.48 16.82
CA PRO A 152 -6.19 -14.02 17.33
C PRO A 152 -7.27 -12.95 17.53
N ARG A 153 -6.90 -11.77 18.02
CA ARG A 153 -7.87 -10.67 18.22
C ARG A 153 -8.32 -10.07 16.89
N PHE A 154 -7.42 -9.97 15.92
CA PHE A 154 -7.75 -9.43 14.60
C PHE A 154 -8.79 -10.33 13.91
N TYR A 155 -8.60 -11.64 13.97
CA TYR A 155 -9.54 -12.63 13.42
C TYR A 155 -10.85 -12.68 14.21
N GLN A 156 -10.81 -12.64 15.54
CA GLN A 156 -12.03 -12.58 16.34
C GLN A 156 -12.91 -11.38 15.96
N HIS A 157 -12.32 -10.18 15.81
CA HIS A 157 -13.09 -9.01 15.39
C HIS A 157 -13.56 -9.12 13.93
N ASN A 158 -12.74 -9.70 13.05
CA ASN A 158 -13.16 -9.98 11.68
C ASN A 158 -14.42 -10.85 11.65
N ASP A 159 -14.47 -11.90 12.47
CA ASP A 159 -15.62 -12.81 12.55
C ASP A 159 -16.87 -12.10 13.07
N SER A 160 -16.73 -11.20 14.05
CA SER A 160 -17.84 -10.35 14.51
C SER A 160 -18.38 -9.44 13.40
N VAL A 161 -17.50 -8.81 12.60
CA VAL A 161 -17.92 -7.98 11.47
C VAL A 161 -18.55 -8.82 10.36
N ARG A 162 -18.00 -9.99 10.06
CA ARG A 162 -18.54 -10.93 9.07
C ARG A 162 -19.92 -11.44 9.47
N ALA A 163 -20.15 -11.72 10.76
CA ALA A 163 -21.46 -12.11 11.28
C ALA A 163 -22.52 -11.00 11.08
N LEU A 164 -22.14 -9.72 11.18
CA LEU A 164 -23.02 -8.60 10.83
C LEU A 164 -23.24 -8.44 9.31
N ARG A 165 -22.20 -8.70 8.51
CA ARG A 165 -22.22 -8.52 7.05
C ARG A 165 -23.01 -9.61 6.32
N ALA A 166 -22.85 -10.87 6.73
CA ALA A 166 -23.37 -12.04 6.03
C ALA A 166 -24.89 -11.99 5.77
N PRO A 167 -25.75 -11.64 6.73
CA PRO A 167 -27.20 -11.55 6.50
C PRO A 167 -27.61 -10.44 5.52
N ARG A 168 -26.69 -9.53 5.17
CA ARG A 168 -26.96 -8.37 4.31
C ARG A 168 -26.47 -8.57 2.87
N LEU A 169 -25.76 -9.66 2.57
CA LEU A 169 -25.15 -9.89 1.25
C LEU A 169 -26.19 -9.98 0.12
N GLY A 170 -27.41 -10.45 0.40
CA GLY A 170 -28.46 -10.54 -0.61
C GLY A 170 -29.00 -9.18 -1.11
N THR A 171 -28.96 -8.14 -0.28
CA THR A 171 -29.41 -6.77 -0.63
C THR A 171 -28.26 -5.79 -0.83
N HIS A 172 -27.10 -6.08 -0.24
CA HIS A 172 -25.89 -5.27 -0.29
C HIS A 172 -24.73 -6.22 -0.62
N PRO A 173 -24.50 -6.58 -1.88
CA PRO A 173 -23.46 -7.54 -2.26
C PRO A 173 -22.05 -7.04 -1.90
N CYS A 174 -21.05 -7.92 -1.98
CA CYS A 174 -19.64 -7.52 -1.88
C CYS A 174 -19.32 -6.41 -2.90
N GLY A 175 -18.49 -5.43 -2.50
CA GLY A 175 -18.27 -4.21 -3.28
C GLY A 175 -19.24 -3.07 -2.98
N THR A 176 -20.27 -3.30 -2.17
CA THR A 176 -21.07 -2.20 -1.58
C THR A 176 -20.21 -1.36 -0.64
N LEU A 177 -20.37 -0.03 -0.64
CA LEU A 177 -19.69 0.84 0.31
C LEU A 177 -20.26 0.65 1.73
N VAL A 178 -19.42 0.13 2.63
CA VAL A 178 -19.79 -0.16 4.02
C VAL A 178 -19.10 0.77 5.00
N GLY A 179 -19.85 1.32 5.96
CA GLY A 179 -19.36 2.20 7.03
C GLY A 179 -19.58 1.65 8.44
N GLY A 180 -18.77 2.12 9.40
CA GLY A 180 -19.04 2.00 10.84
C GLY A 180 -18.24 0.94 11.62
N THR A 181 -17.72 -0.11 10.98
CA THR A 181 -17.24 -1.30 11.72
C THR A 181 -15.81 -1.22 12.29
N LYS A 182 -15.01 -0.24 11.88
CA LYS A 182 -13.64 -0.03 12.40
C LYS A 182 -13.40 1.43 12.77
N LYS A 183 -12.29 1.68 13.47
CA LYS A 183 -11.68 3.00 13.57
C LYS A 183 -10.77 3.18 12.37
N ASP A 184 -11.07 4.11 11.50
CA ASP A 184 -10.24 4.45 10.37
C ASP A 184 -8.89 5.01 10.86
N VAL A 185 -7.80 4.51 10.29
CA VAL A 185 -6.49 5.18 10.39
C VAL A 185 -6.53 6.38 9.45
N VAL A 186 -6.37 7.58 10.00
CA VAL A 186 -6.61 8.84 9.30
C VAL A 186 -5.39 9.75 9.24
N ILE A 187 -5.37 10.67 8.29
CA ILE A 187 -4.43 11.79 8.27
C ILE A 187 -5.11 13.00 8.94
N ASP A 188 -4.46 13.55 9.97
CA ASP A 188 -4.85 14.77 10.68
C ASP A 188 -3.61 15.56 11.13
N LYS A 189 -3.75 16.83 11.50
CA LYS A 189 -2.64 17.63 12.05
C LYS A 189 -1.98 16.98 13.28
N LYS A 190 -2.72 16.14 14.01
CA LYS A 190 -2.22 15.36 15.16
C LYS A 190 -1.13 14.36 14.80
N VAL A 191 -0.94 14.03 13.51
CA VAL A 191 0.21 13.22 13.04
C VAL A 191 1.54 13.96 13.29
N TYR A 192 1.53 15.29 13.40
CA TYR A 192 2.75 16.10 13.58
C TYR A 192 3.00 16.51 15.03
N SER A 193 2.02 16.30 15.90
CA SER A 193 2.12 16.71 17.30
C SER A 193 2.87 15.66 18.11
N TRP A 194 3.89 16.09 18.85
CA TRP A 194 4.41 15.37 20.00
C TRP A 194 3.28 15.23 21.01
N LEU A 195 2.72 14.03 21.17
CA LEU A 195 1.67 13.79 22.17
C LEU A 195 2.24 14.01 23.58
N LYS A 196 3.44 13.44 23.82
CA LYS A 196 4.32 13.54 24.99
C LYS A 196 5.75 13.31 24.49
N SER A 197 6.79 13.68 25.27
CA SER A 197 8.20 13.37 24.92
C SER A 197 8.44 11.89 24.59
N SER A 198 7.60 10.99 25.12
CA SER A 198 7.65 9.55 24.92
C SER A 198 6.92 9.01 23.67
N VAL A 199 6.11 9.81 22.96
CA VAL A 199 5.38 9.38 21.75
C VAL A 199 5.57 10.42 20.64
N PRO A 200 6.73 10.41 19.97
CA PRO A 200 7.12 11.46 19.01
C PRO A 200 6.40 11.36 17.67
N LYS A 201 5.82 10.20 17.35
CA LYS A 201 5.23 9.91 16.05
C LYS A 201 3.96 9.07 16.25
N PRO A 202 2.78 9.69 16.33
CA PRO A 202 1.57 8.97 16.70
C PRO A 202 0.83 8.38 15.49
N VAL A 203 0.14 7.26 15.69
CA VAL A 203 -0.99 6.88 14.82
C VAL A 203 -2.20 7.72 15.19
N VAL A 204 -2.94 8.23 14.19
CA VAL A 204 -4.22 8.92 14.40
C VAL A 204 -5.36 8.04 13.91
N ILE A 205 -6.34 7.81 14.79
CA ILE A 205 -7.53 7.02 14.51
C ILE A 205 -8.80 7.83 14.76
N TYR A 206 -9.83 7.56 13.96
CA TYR A 206 -11.14 8.22 14.03
C TYR A 206 -12.22 7.26 13.54
N GLY A 207 -13.44 7.37 14.05
CA GLY A 207 -14.58 6.60 13.53
C GLY A 207 -15.16 5.66 14.56
N TRP A 208 -15.42 4.40 14.18
CA TRP A 208 -16.45 3.57 14.81
C TRP A 208 -17.73 4.37 14.99
N GLN A 209 -18.48 4.58 13.93
CA GLN A 209 -19.67 5.41 14.01
C GLN A 209 -20.87 4.59 14.45
N TYR A 210 -21.62 5.11 15.43
CA TYR A 210 -22.97 4.63 15.72
C TYR A 210 -23.84 4.74 14.46
N LEU A 211 -24.95 4.00 14.41
CA LEU A 211 -25.89 4.09 13.28
C LEU A 211 -26.42 5.51 13.05
N THR A 212 -26.41 6.35 14.08
CA THR A 212 -26.73 7.79 14.01
C THR A 212 -25.68 8.64 13.27
N GLY A 213 -24.49 8.10 13.00
CA GLY A 213 -23.37 8.80 12.38
C GLY A 213 -22.40 9.44 13.37
N VAL A 214 -22.71 9.44 14.66
CA VAL A 214 -21.82 9.98 15.69
C VAL A 214 -20.63 9.03 15.89
N PRO A 215 -19.37 9.52 15.80
CA PRO A 215 -18.20 8.70 16.05
C PRO A 215 -18.10 8.32 17.54
N ILE A 216 -17.90 7.02 17.82
CA ILE A 216 -17.52 6.51 19.14
C ILE A 216 -16.08 6.92 19.44
N GLN A 217 -15.21 6.83 18.43
CA GLN A 217 -13.83 7.26 18.51
C GLN A 217 -13.68 8.66 17.89
N PRO A 218 -13.67 9.74 18.70
CA PRO A 218 -13.19 11.03 18.21
C PRO A 218 -11.70 10.93 17.86
N THR A 219 -11.17 11.94 17.16
CA THR A 219 -9.79 11.92 16.69
C THR A 219 -8.81 11.70 17.84
N TYR A 220 -8.13 10.56 17.81
CA TYR A 220 -7.27 10.08 18.89
C TYR A 220 -5.89 9.74 18.36
N ASN A 221 -4.86 10.20 19.08
CA ASN A 221 -3.46 10.04 18.70
C ASN A 221 -2.60 9.51 19.85
N GLY A 222 -3.18 8.65 20.71
CA GLY A 222 -2.57 8.20 21.96
C GLY A 222 -1.52 7.08 21.84
N HIS A 223 -1.32 6.53 20.64
CA HIS A 223 -0.37 5.45 20.39
C HIS A 223 0.67 5.86 19.35
N GLU A 224 1.84 5.22 19.39
CA GLU A 224 2.91 5.39 18.41
C GLU A 224 2.55 4.86 17.01
N GLU A 225 3.26 5.32 15.99
CA GLU A 225 3.06 4.93 14.58
C GLU A 225 3.35 3.46 14.28
N THR A 226 3.98 2.74 15.21
CA THR A 226 4.22 1.29 15.17
C THR A 226 3.13 0.47 15.87
N TYR A 227 2.11 1.14 16.41
CA TYR A 227 0.97 0.50 17.04
C TYR A 227 -0.13 0.16 16.02
N ALA A 228 -0.68 -1.04 16.15
CA ALA A 228 -1.90 -1.46 15.48
C ALA A 228 -2.63 -2.48 16.32
N ASP A 229 -3.89 -2.23 16.60
CA ASP A 229 -4.78 -3.19 17.24
C ASP A 229 -5.93 -3.62 16.32
N TYR A 230 -6.73 -4.57 16.80
CA TYR A 230 -7.84 -5.15 16.05
C TYR A 230 -8.84 -4.12 15.51
N SER A 231 -8.93 -2.94 16.12
CA SER A 231 -9.91 -1.92 15.80
C SER A 231 -9.50 -1.05 14.62
N HIS A 232 -8.22 -1.06 14.23
CA HIS A 232 -7.73 -0.30 13.08
C HIS A 232 -8.39 -0.81 11.79
N GLY A 233 -8.92 0.14 11.02
CA GLY A 233 -9.42 -0.03 9.67
C GLY A 233 -8.62 0.83 8.72
N VAL A 234 -8.12 0.24 7.64
CA VAL A 234 -7.43 0.97 6.58
C VAL A 234 -8.36 1.08 5.39
N ARG A 235 -8.69 2.30 4.98
CA ARG A 235 -9.35 2.58 3.70
C ARG A 235 -8.38 3.29 2.78
N LEU A 236 -8.35 2.87 1.53
CA LEU A 236 -7.55 3.55 0.51
C LEU A 236 -8.47 4.47 -0.26
N VAL A 237 -8.15 5.76 -0.24
CA VAL A 237 -8.80 6.76 -1.08
C VAL A 237 -7.86 7.12 -2.20
N GLN A 238 -8.30 7.05 -3.44
CA GLN A 238 -7.41 7.42 -4.54
C GLN A 238 -7.04 8.90 -4.49
N ARG A 239 -5.79 9.22 -4.84
CA ARG A 239 -5.32 10.62 -4.86
C ARG A 239 -6.01 11.43 -5.93
N ALA A 240 -6.37 10.82 -7.06
CA ALA A 240 -7.14 11.46 -8.10
C ALA A 240 -8.58 11.70 -7.65
N ALA A 241 -9.06 12.92 -7.82
CA ALA A 241 -10.39 13.39 -7.49
C ALA A 241 -10.88 14.38 -8.56
N ARG A 242 -12.12 14.85 -8.43
CA ARG A 242 -12.68 15.91 -9.25
C ARG A 242 -13.31 17.00 -8.40
N ILE A 243 -13.09 18.25 -8.78
CA ILE A 243 -13.76 19.40 -8.21
C ILE A 243 -14.49 20.15 -9.32
N ASN A 244 -15.82 20.31 -9.17
CA ASN A 244 -16.68 20.91 -10.19
C ASN A 244 -16.50 20.27 -11.59
N GLY A 245 -16.23 18.95 -11.63
CA GLY A 245 -15.98 18.18 -12.85
C GLY A 245 -14.53 18.21 -13.37
N ALA A 246 -13.67 19.10 -12.88
CA ALA A 246 -12.27 19.18 -13.27
C ALA A 246 -11.39 18.26 -12.39
N GLU A 247 -10.39 17.60 -12.98
CA GLU A 247 -9.48 16.72 -12.26
C GLU A 247 -8.57 17.47 -11.29
N ILE A 248 -8.34 16.90 -10.11
CA ILE A 248 -7.48 17.46 -9.07
C ILE A 248 -6.90 16.34 -8.21
N SER A 249 -5.73 16.56 -7.61
CA SER A 249 -5.18 15.67 -6.58
C SER A 249 -5.72 16.04 -5.20
N LEU A 250 -6.17 15.07 -4.42
CA LEU A 250 -6.50 15.27 -3.00
C LEU A 250 -5.33 15.86 -2.22
N LEU A 251 -4.08 15.54 -2.59
CA LEU A 251 -2.90 16.11 -1.94
C LEU A 251 -2.74 17.62 -2.21
N ASP A 252 -3.25 18.10 -3.35
CA ASP A 252 -3.25 19.53 -3.68
C ASP A 252 -4.41 20.24 -2.97
N ILE A 253 -5.59 19.62 -2.91
CA ILE A 253 -6.72 20.12 -2.09
C ILE A 253 -6.28 20.33 -0.64
N VAL A 254 -5.56 19.36 -0.06
CA VAL A 254 -5.09 19.48 1.33
C VAL A 254 -4.16 20.68 1.55
N LYS A 255 -3.31 21.01 0.57
CA LYS A 255 -2.35 22.12 0.66
C LYS A 255 -2.99 23.48 0.40
N ASP A 256 -4.14 23.50 -0.26
CA ASP A 256 -4.84 24.72 -0.61
C ASP A 256 -5.65 25.24 0.60
N PRO A 257 -5.41 26.48 1.08
CA PRO A 257 -6.10 27.01 2.26
C PRO A 257 -7.59 27.24 2.06
N VAL A 258 -8.06 27.42 0.82
CA VAL A 258 -9.47 27.60 0.47
C VAL A 258 -10.16 26.27 0.27
N MET A 259 -9.51 25.30 -0.38
CA MET A 259 -10.11 24.01 -0.71
C MET A 259 -9.89 22.93 0.36
N SER A 260 -8.89 23.04 1.23
CA SER A 260 -8.64 22.05 2.29
C SER A 260 -9.86 21.74 3.17
N PRO A 261 -10.79 22.69 3.47
CA PRO A 261 -12.02 22.37 4.18
C PRO A 261 -12.89 21.33 3.47
N LEU A 262 -12.77 21.13 2.15
CA LEU A 262 -13.54 20.09 1.46
C LEU A 262 -13.27 18.69 2.01
N ILE A 263 -12.04 18.45 2.48
CA ILE A 263 -11.60 17.15 2.94
C ILE A 263 -10.92 17.18 4.31
N SER A 264 -10.70 18.31 4.97
CA SER A 264 -10.13 18.34 6.33
C SER A 264 -10.73 19.46 7.16
N ASP A 265 -10.94 19.25 8.45
CA ASP A 265 -11.31 20.32 9.39
C ASP A 265 -10.11 21.03 10.01
N THR A 266 -8.91 20.55 9.68
CA THR A 266 -7.65 21.08 10.19
C THR A 266 -6.68 21.34 9.05
N ALA A 267 -5.84 22.37 9.18
CA ALA A 267 -4.75 22.61 8.25
C ALA A 267 -3.71 21.47 8.37
N LEU A 268 -3.45 20.78 7.28
CA LEU A 268 -2.49 19.68 7.23
C LEU A 268 -1.20 20.15 6.55
N VAL A 269 -0.07 19.99 7.24
CA VAL A 269 1.25 20.40 6.73
C VAL A 269 1.94 19.24 5.98
N LYS A 270 1.65 17.99 6.35
CA LYS A 270 2.26 16.77 5.75
C LYS A 270 1.22 15.63 5.65
N PRO A 271 0.47 15.48 4.55
CA PRO A 271 -0.64 14.53 4.50
C PRO A 271 -0.18 13.08 4.29
N TYR A 272 0.72 12.59 5.13
CA TYR A 272 1.24 11.23 5.10
C TYR A 272 1.91 10.88 6.43
N TYR A 273 1.97 9.58 6.73
CA TYR A 273 2.84 9.03 7.76
C TYR A 273 4.26 8.81 7.24
N GLY A 274 5.27 8.82 8.12
CA GLY A 274 6.67 8.59 7.75
C GLY A 274 7.40 9.80 7.14
N SER A 275 8.54 9.56 6.48
CA SER A 275 9.38 10.60 5.88
C SER A 275 8.98 10.93 4.43
N LEU A 276 9.19 12.17 3.96
CA LEU A 276 8.97 12.57 2.55
C LEU A 276 9.71 11.68 1.55
N THR A 277 10.91 11.23 1.92
CA THR A 277 11.77 10.34 1.13
C THR A 277 11.19 8.94 0.96
N GLU A 278 10.41 8.44 1.92
CA GLU A 278 9.67 7.18 1.81
C GLU A 278 8.27 7.39 1.22
N ALA A 279 7.66 8.55 1.43
CA ALA A 279 6.33 8.88 0.93
C ALA A 279 6.29 9.14 -0.59
N ASN A 280 7.40 9.62 -1.17
CA ASN A 280 7.57 9.88 -2.61
C ASN A 280 8.30 8.78 -3.38
N ARG A 281 8.84 7.75 -2.72
CA ARG A 281 9.30 6.55 -3.43
C ARG A 281 8.05 5.72 -3.77
N LEU A 282 7.52 5.91 -4.98
CA LEU A 282 6.80 4.80 -5.63
C LEU A 282 7.71 3.57 -5.47
N PRO A 283 7.24 2.43 -4.95
CA PRO A 283 8.02 1.21 -5.10
C PRO A 283 8.28 1.07 -6.59
N ALA A 284 9.55 0.91 -6.98
CA ALA A 284 9.89 0.62 -8.36
C ALA A 284 9.00 -0.56 -8.77
N PRO A 285 8.27 -0.47 -9.91
CA PRO A 285 7.46 -1.57 -10.38
C PRO A 285 8.33 -2.83 -10.34
N VAL A 286 7.79 -3.92 -9.77
CA VAL A 286 8.49 -5.20 -9.77
C VAL A 286 8.94 -5.44 -11.20
N PRO A 287 10.25 -5.59 -11.47
CA PRO A 287 10.74 -5.71 -12.83
C PRO A 287 10.01 -6.87 -13.52
N GLN A 288 9.46 -6.66 -14.71
CA GLN A 288 8.76 -7.76 -15.40
C GLN A 288 9.72 -8.83 -15.92
N ARG A 289 11.02 -8.56 -15.93
CA ARG A 289 12.06 -9.44 -16.47
C ARG A 289 13.28 -9.45 -15.57
N THR A 290 13.90 -10.62 -15.47
CA THR A 290 15.22 -10.80 -14.87
C THR A 290 16.29 -10.23 -15.78
N GLU A 291 17.14 -9.33 -15.26
CA GLU A 291 18.26 -8.74 -16.00
C GLU A 291 19.44 -8.37 -15.11
N LEU A 292 20.65 -8.49 -15.64
CA LEU A 292 21.89 -8.05 -15.00
C LEU A 292 22.34 -6.71 -15.61
N LEU A 293 22.54 -5.71 -14.76
CA LEU A 293 22.93 -4.36 -15.16
C LEU A 293 24.45 -4.20 -15.22
N GLN A 294 24.90 -3.18 -15.94
CA GLN A 294 26.31 -2.77 -15.92
C GLN A 294 26.66 -2.22 -14.53
N ASN A 295 27.80 -2.62 -13.99
CA ASN A 295 28.28 -2.12 -12.70
C ASN A 295 28.61 -0.61 -12.79
N PHE A 296 28.37 0.14 -11.71
CA PHE A 296 28.65 1.58 -11.65
C PHE A 296 29.32 1.97 -10.32
N PRO A 297 30.39 2.79 -10.35
CA PRO A 297 31.13 3.24 -11.53
C PRO A 297 31.84 2.08 -12.27
N ASN A 298 32.20 2.28 -13.54
CA ASN A 298 33.07 1.39 -14.32
C ASN A 298 33.80 2.20 -15.41
N PRO A 299 35.15 2.27 -15.46
CA PRO A 299 36.07 1.63 -14.52
C PRO A 299 35.93 2.15 -13.09
N PHE A 300 36.25 1.32 -12.09
CA PHE A 300 36.07 1.67 -10.68
C PHE A 300 37.36 1.56 -9.86
N ASN A 301 37.41 2.32 -8.77
CA ASN A 301 38.43 2.25 -7.72
C ASN A 301 37.89 2.87 -6.41
N PRO A 302 37.90 2.19 -5.25
CA PRO A 302 38.12 0.75 -5.04
C PRO A 302 36.83 -0.09 -5.17
N ALA A 303 35.66 0.54 -5.15
CA ALA A 303 34.36 -0.14 -5.10
C ALA A 303 33.42 0.22 -6.25
N THR A 304 32.52 -0.68 -6.57
CA THR A 304 31.45 -0.54 -7.56
C THR A 304 30.17 -1.17 -7.03
N GLU A 305 29.02 -0.79 -7.57
CA GLU A 305 27.75 -1.47 -7.32
C GLU A 305 27.35 -2.29 -8.55
N ILE A 306 26.95 -3.54 -8.31
CA ILE A 306 26.41 -4.45 -9.32
C ILE A 306 24.91 -4.54 -9.11
N GLY A 307 24.16 -3.93 -10.04
CA GLY A 307 22.70 -3.96 -10.04
C GLY A 307 22.14 -5.15 -10.82
N PHE A 308 21.03 -5.72 -10.36
CA PHE A 308 20.24 -6.69 -11.12
C PHE A 308 18.77 -6.66 -10.74
N HIS A 309 17.93 -7.12 -11.65
CA HIS A 309 16.50 -7.27 -11.48
C HIS A 309 16.13 -8.74 -11.55
N LEU A 310 15.16 -9.16 -10.74
CA LEU A 310 14.53 -10.48 -10.78
C LEU A 310 13.05 -10.31 -11.15
N GLY A 311 12.64 -10.96 -12.24
CA GLY A 311 11.24 -10.97 -12.68
C GLY A 311 10.36 -11.98 -11.96
N ALA A 312 10.97 -12.91 -11.23
CA ALA A 312 10.29 -13.93 -10.43
C ALA A 312 11.16 -14.34 -9.23
N ASP A 313 10.52 -14.86 -8.19
CA ASP A 313 11.21 -15.47 -7.05
C ASP A 313 12.07 -16.63 -7.57
N SER A 314 13.36 -16.65 -7.23
CA SER A 314 14.28 -17.69 -7.70
C SER A 314 15.56 -17.79 -6.86
N ARG A 315 16.12 -19.02 -6.81
CA ARG A 315 17.49 -19.24 -6.37
C ARG A 315 18.43 -18.44 -7.26
N THR A 316 19.08 -17.44 -6.69
CA THR A 316 19.89 -16.48 -7.42
C THR A 316 21.32 -16.57 -6.95
N THR A 317 22.23 -16.66 -7.92
CA THR A 317 23.67 -16.55 -7.67
C THR A 317 24.24 -15.37 -8.44
N LEU A 318 25.03 -14.55 -7.75
CA LEU A 318 25.82 -13.48 -8.36
C LEU A 318 27.28 -13.72 -7.97
N LYS A 319 28.12 -14.02 -8.96
CA LYS A 319 29.52 -14.40 -8.75
C LYS A 319 30.46 -13.57 -9.61
N VAL A 320 31.68 -13.34 -9.11
CA VAL A 320 32.76 -12.62 -9.78
C VAL A 320 33.85 -13.60 -10.22
N TYR A 321 34.41 -13.39 -11.40
CA TYR A 321 35.41 -14.24 -12.04
C TYR A 321 36.58 -13.40 -12.58
N ASP A 322 37.77 -13.99 -12.64
CA ASP A 322 38.93 -13.40 -13.34
C ASP A 322 38.89 -13.68 -14.85
N SER A 323 39.89 -13.17 -15.58
CA SER A 323 39.97 -13.29 -17.04
C SER A 323 40.12 -14.71 -17.58
N VAL A 324 40.49 -15.68 -16.74
CA VAL A 324 40.60 -17.10 -17.13
C VAL A 324 39.39 -17.92 -16.67
N GLY A 325 38.38 -17.27 -16.07
CA GLY A 325 37.12 -17.90 -15.65
C GLY A 325 37.15 -18.53 -14.26
N ARG A 326 38.18 -18.26 -13.45
CA ARG A 326 38.23 -18.73 -12.06
C ARG A 326 37.33 -17.86 -11.18
N GLU A 327 36.49 -18.49 -10.35
CA GLU A 327 35.64 -17.80 -9.38
C GLU A 327 36.51 -17.10 -8.33
N ILE A 328 36.23 -15.81 -8.11
CA ILE A 328 36.95 -14.94 -7.19
C ILE A 328 36.11 -14.62 -5.95
N ALA A 329 34.80 -14.42 -6.14
CA ALA A 329 33.89 -14.12 -5.04
C ALA A 329 32.46 -14.55 -5.39
N THR A 330 31.73 -15.00 -4.37
CA THR A 330 30.27 -15.15 -4.42
C THR A 330 29.66 -13.97 -3.64
N LEU A 331 28.88 -13.15 -4.34
CA LEU A 331 28.24 -11.94 -3.78
C LEU A 331 26.80 -12.22 -3.32
N VAL A 332 26.14 -13.15 -4.00
CA VAL A 332 24.79 -13.63 -3.68
C VAL A 332 24.76 -15.12 -3.96
N ASP A 333 24.21 -15.91 -3.04
CA ASP A 333 23.84 -17.32 -3.25
C ASP A 333 22.70 -17.69 -2.30
N GLU A 334 21.50 -17.21 -2.63
CA GLU A 334 20.32 -17.38 -1.81
C GLU A 334 19.03 -17.40 -2.64
N GLU A 335 17.91 -17.75 -2.00
CA GLU A 335 16.58 -17.57 -2.59
C GLU A 335 16.19 -16.10 -2.52
N LEU A 336 16.12 -15.44 -3.67
CA LEU A 336 15.72 -14.04 -3.76
C LEU A 336 14.32 -13.91 -4.37
N GLN A 337 13.56 -12.94 -3.91
CA GLN A 337 12.24 -12.63 -4.44
C GLN A 337 12.33 -11.79 -5.71
N ALA A 338 11.26 -11.71 -6.49
CA ALA A 338 11.18 -10.75 -7.59
C ALA A 338 11.38 -9.32 -7.07
N GLY A 339 12.27 -8.55 -7.70
CA GLY A 339 12.67 -7.23 -7.20
C GLY A 339 13.92 -6.69 -7.86
N ALA A 340 14.29 -5.46 -7.49
CA ALA A 340 15.54 -4.83 -7.90
C ALA A 340 16.55 -4.89 -6.75
N TYR A 341 17.77 -5.27 -7.08
CA TYR A 341 18.86 -5.51 -6.14
C TYR A 341 20.11 -4.77 -6.59
N ALA A 342 20.90 -4.30 -5.62
CA ALA A 342 22.21 -3.72 -5.84
C ALA A 342 23.17 -4.27 -4.77
N VAL A 343 24.29 -4.83 -5.21
CA VAL A 343 25.30 -5.41 -4.31
C VAL A 343 26.60 -4.67 -4.52
N ARG A 344 27.16 -4.14 -3.42
CA ARG A 344 28.46 -3.47 -3.43
C ARG A 344 29.57 -4.51 -3.55
N PHE A 345 30.50 -4.28 -4.46
CA PHE A 345 31.72 -5.06 -4.62
C PHE A 345 32.94 -4.16 -4.40
N ASP A 346 33.83 -4.58 -3.50
CA ASP A 346 35.01 -3.82 -3.10
C ASP A 346 36.28 -4.63 -3.36
N ARG A 347 37.21 -4.08 -4.16
CA ARG A 347 38.44 -4.77 -4.52
C ARG A 347 39.38 -4.99 -3.36
N GLU A 348 39.33 -4.13 -2.33
CA GLU A 348 40.26 -4.19 -1.21
C GLU A 348 39.93 -5.38 -0.32
N ALA A 349 38.62 -5.61 -0.09
CA ALA A 349 38.13 -6.80 0.61
C ALA A 349 38.46 -8.10 -0.14
N ALA A 350 38.54 -8.05 -1.47
CA ALA A 350 38.85 -9.21 -2.33
C ALA A 350 40.33 -9.32 -2.74
N ALA A 351 41.20 -8.42 -2.27
CA ALA A 351 42.64 -8.36 -2.60
C ALA A 351 42.97 -8.40 -4.12
N LEU A 352 42.21 -7.66 -4.94
CA LEU A 352 42.36 -7.68 -6.41
C LEU A 352 43.29 -6.59 -6.96
N SER A 353 44.04 -6.94 -8.01
CA SER A 353 44.85 -6.02 -8.81
C SER A 353 44.02 -5.29 -9.88
N SER A 354 44.54 -4.21 -10.46
CA SER A 354 43.93 -3.61 -11.66
C SER A 354 43.83 -4.64 -12.79
N GLY A 355 42.74 -4.62 -13.54
CA GLY A 355 42.51 -5.60 -14.59
C GLY A 355 41.06 -5.70 -15.03
N ILE A 356 40.79 -6.68 -15.89
CA ILE A 356 39.44 -7.00 -16.36
C ILE A 356 38.92 -8.18 -15.54
N TYR A 357 37.70 -8.02 -15.04
CA TYR A 357 36.97 -9.04 -14.31
C TYR A 357 35.57 -9.20 -14.91
N PHE A 358 34.93 -10.31 -14.61
CA PHE A 358 33.58 -10.62 -15.06
C PHE A 358 32.69 -10.89 -13.87
N TYR A 359 31.42 -10.56 -13.99
CA TYR A 359 30.41 -10.97 -13.01
C TYR A 359 29.23 -11.59 -13.73
N ARG A 360 28.67 -12.65 -13.14
CA ARG A 360 27.59 -13.44 -13.72
C ARG A 360 26.44 -13.55 -12.74
N LEU A 361 25.25 -13.20 -13.22
CA LEU A 361 23.98 -13.50 -12.57
C LEU A 361 23.46 -14.81 -13.15
N HIS A 362 23.06 -15.72 -12.27
CA HIS A 362 22.45 -16.98 -12.67
C HIS A 362 21.24 -17.30 -11.78
N THR A 363 20.12 -17.60 -12.44
CA THR A 363 18.87 -18.14 -11.89
C THR A 363 18.46 -19.36 -12.74
N PRO A 364 17.43 -20.14 -12.36
CA PRO A 364 16.98 -21.29 -13.15
C PRO A 364 16.56 -20.94 -14.59
N THR A 365 16.16 -19.71 -14.86
CA THR A 365 15.64 -19.26 -16.17
C THR A 365 16.47 -18.16 -16.83
N TYR A 366 17.55 -17.70 -16.18
CA TYR A 366 18.36 -16.58 -16.68
C TYR A 366 19.82 -16.76 -16.32
N SER A 367 20.72 -16.62 -17.30
CA SER A 367 22.15 -16.52 -17.05
C SER A 367 22.76 -15.45 -17.95
N HIS A 368 23.41 -14.46 -17.35
CA HIS A 368 24.04 -13.37 -18.09
C HIS A 368 25.35 -12.95 -17.43
N THR A 369 26.34 -12.62 -18.25
CA THR A 369 27.68 -12.20 -17.80
C THR A 369 27.96 -10.80 -18.29
N GLN A 370 28.51 -9.95 -17.42
CA GLN A 370 28.97 -8.61 -17.75
C GLN A 370 30.44 -8.45 -17.38
N ARG A 371 31.11 -7.48 -18.02
CA ARG A 371 32.52 -7.17 -17.82
C ARG A 371 32.67 -5.93 -16.96
N MET A 372 33.59 -5.95 -16.00
CA MET A 372 34.01 -4.78 -15.23
C MET A 372 35.51 -4.55 -15.37
N VAL A 373 35.92 -3.29 -15.31
CA VAL A 373 37.31 -2.83 -15.39
C VAL A 373 37.68 -2.21 -14.06
N LEU A 374 38.75 -2.72 -13.45
CA LEU A 374 39.25 -2.26 -12.18
C LEU A 374 40.54 -1.45 -12.38
N LEU A 375 40.58 -0.23 -11.87
CA LEU A 375 41.76 0.64 -11.88
C LEU A 375 42.35 0.78 -10.48
N ARG A 376 43.66 1.03 -10.41
CA ARG A 376 44.37 1.34 -9.17
C ARG A 376 44.42 2.84 -8.94
#